data_AF-A0A838JG43-F1
#
_entry.id   AF-A0A838JG43-F1
#
_cell.length_a   1.000
_cell.length_b   1.000
_cell.length_c   1.000
_cell.angle_alpha   90.00
_cell.angle_beta   90.00
_cell.angle_gamma   90.00
#
_symmetry.space_group_name_H-M   'P 1'
#
loop_
_entity.id
_entity.type
_entity.pdbx_description
1 polymer ?
#
loop_
_entity_poly.entity_id
_entity_poly.type
_entity_poly.pdbx_seq_one_letter_code
_entity_poly.pdbx_strand_id
1 'polypeptide(L)'
;MRTQSLDTHPEAELMMIEMIRKASLQKRFRLVQSLTRGVLWSNLHAWLQTHQEISEHDAAVRYISCFYGNILAQPVISPCSIS
;
A
#
# COMPACT_ATOMS: atom_id res chain seq x y z
N MET A 1 -11.05 17.00 20.21
CA MET A 1 -10.83 15.90 19.26
C MET A 1 -9.67 15.06 19.77
N ARG A 2 -9.75 13.73 19.76
CA ARG A 2 -8.59 12.88 20.03
C ARG A 2 -7.69 12.93 18.79
N THR A 3 -6.43 13.34 18.94
CA THR A 3 -5.48 13.38 17.82
C THR A 3 -5.16 11.97 17.34
N GLN A 4 -4.94 11.83 16.04
CA GLN A 4 -4.55 10.56 15.41
C GLN A 4 -3.05 10.27 15.56
N SER A 5 -2.25 11.31 15.77
CA SER A 5 -0.81 11.21 15.99
C SER A 5 -0.40 12.01 17.24
N LEU A 6 0.57 11.49 17.98
CA LEU A 6 1.19 12.19 19.11
C LEU A 6 2.11 13.32 18.62
N ASP A 7 2.67 13.19 17.42
CA ASP A 7 3.68 14.09 16.86
C ASP A 7 3.06 15.16 15.92
N THR A 8 1.73 15.21 15.83
CA THR A 8 1.02 16.18 14.98
C THR A 8 0.19 17.12 15.84
N HIS A 9 0.42 18.43 15.69
CA HIS A 9 -0.37 19.43 16.39
C HIS A 9 -1.85 19.32 15.98
N PRO A 10 -2.82 19.42 16.92
CA PRO A 10 -4.24 19.22 16.62
C PRO A 10 -4.76 20.10 15.48
N GLU A 11 -4.30 21.35 15.39
CA GLU A 11 -4.71 22.28 14.32
C GLU A 11 -4.21 21.84 12.94
N ALA A 12 -2.98 21.30 12.86
CA ALA A 12 -2.45 20.75 11.62
C ALA A 12 -3.24 19.52 11.19
N GLU A 13 -3.61 18.66 12.14
CA GLU A 13 -4.47 17.49 11.86
C GLU A 13 -5.84 17.91 11.31
N LEU A 14 -6.46 18.92 11.92
CA LEU A 14 -7.74 19.48 11.45
C LEU A 14 -7.62 20.04 10.04
N MET A 15 -6.56 20.79 9.75
CA MET A 15 -6.30 21.31 8.41
C MET A 15 -6.15 20.19 7.39
N MET A 16 -5.38 19.14 7.71
CA MET A 16 -5.20 17.99 6.81
C MET A 16 -6.51 17.25 6.52
N ILE A 17 -7.33 17.01 7.55
CA ILE A 17 -8.65 16.39 7.39
C ILE A 17 -9.52 17.24 6.48
N GLU A 18 -9.52 18.56 6.68
CA GLU A 18 -10.33 19.46 5.89
C GLU A 18 -9.88 19.53 4.42
N MET A 19 -8.57 19.48 4.15
CA MET A 19 -8.04 19.36 2.79
C MET A 19 -8.51 18.07 2.11
N ILE A 20 -8.49 16.94 2.82
CA ILE A 20 -8.99 15.65 2.30
C ILE A 20 -10.49 15.73 2.02
N ARG A 21 -11.28 16.33 2.93
CA ARG A 21 -12.72 16.53 2.76
C ARG A 21 -13.08 17.46 1.61
N LYS A 22 -12.26 18.46 1.32
CA LYS A 22 -12.48 19.35 0.16
C LYS A 22 -11.96 18.78 -1.15
N ALA A 23 -11.11 17.76 -1.11
CA ALA A 23 -10.59 17.11 -2.31
C ALA A 23 -11.71 16.40 -3.09
N SER A 24 -11.64 16.47 -4.42
CA SER A 24 -12.54 15.71 -5.30
C SER A 24 -12.39 14.21 -5.07
N LEU A 25 -13.43 13.43 -5.39
CA LEU A 25 -13.39 11.97 -5.29
C LEU A 25 -12.16 11.40 -6.00
N GLN A 26 -11.85 11.87 -7.21
CA GLN A 26 -10.68 11.44 -7.97
C GLN A 26 -9.37 11.68 -7.21
N LYS A 27 -9.19 12.86 -6.58
CA LYS A 27 -8.00 13.16 -5.79
C LYS A 27 -7.90 12.25 -4.56
N ARG A 28 -9.02 11.99 -3.88
CA ARG A 28 -9.06 11.06 -2.73
C ARG A 28 -8.68 9.64 -3.14
N PHE A 29 -9.23 9.12 -4.24
CA PHE A 29 -8.88 7.80 -4.75
C PHE A 29 -7.40 7.70 -5.12
N ARG A 30 -6.84 8.72 -5.78
CA ARG A 30 -5.40 8.76 -6.07
C ARG A 30 -4.53 8.76 -4.81
N LEU A 31 -4.95 9.48 -3.76
CA LEU A 31 -4.25 9.49 -2.47
C LEU A 31 -4.25 8.09 -1.84
N VAL A 32 -5.41 7.44 -1.79
CA VAL A 32 -5.54 6.06 -1.28
C VAL A 32 -4.64 5.11 -2.07
N GLN A 33 -4.69 5.15 -3.41
CA GLN A 33 -3.83 4.33 -4.27
C GLN A 33 -2.34 4.57 -4.02
N SER A 34 -1.93 5.82 -3.78
CA SER A 34 -0.55 6.15 -3.46
C SER A 34 -0.12 5.55 -2.12
N LEU A 35 -0.97 5.67 -1.09
CA LEU A 35 -0.71 5.09 0.24
C LEU A 35 -0.65 3.56 0.17
N THR A 36 -1.59 2.92 -0.51
CA THR A 36 -1.60 1.46 -0.69
C THR A 36 -0.33 0.96 -1.37
N ARG A 37 0.15 1.65 -2.42
CA ARG A 37 1.41 1.30 -3.09
C ARG A 37 2.61 1.45 -2.16
N GLY A 38 2.67 2.52 -1.36
CA GLY A 38 3.73 2.72 -0.38
C GLY A 38 3.78 1.60 0.66
N VAL A 39 2.64 1.24 1.25
CA VAL A 39 2.54 0.14 2.23
C VAL A 39 2.96 -1.20 1.61
N LEU A 40 2.53 -1.47 0.38
CA LEU A 40 2.95 -2.67 -0.36
C LEU A 40 4.47 -2.73 -0.51
N TRP A 41 5.10 -1.65 -0.95
CA TRP A 41 6.56 -1.57 -1.08
C TRP A 41 7.28 -1.75 0.25
N SER A 42 6.81 -1.11 1.31
CA SER A 42 7.38 -1.29 2.65
C SER A 42 7.27 -2.74 3.14
N ASN A 43 6.16 -3.42 2.84
CA ASN A 43 5.99 -4.83 3.21
C ASN A 43 6.97 -5.74 2.45
N LEU A 44 7.12 -5.53 1.14
CA LEU A 44 8.08 -6.26 0.32
C LEU A 44 9.51 -6.07 0.82
N HIS A 45 9.91 -4.81 1.08
CA HIS A 45 11.24 -4.53 1.60
C HIS A 45 11.50 -5.16 2.96
N ALA A 46 10.55 -5.09 3.90
CA ALA A 46 10.68 -5.73 5.20
C ALA A 46 10.83 -7.26 5.07
N TRP A 47 10.14 -7.88 4.12
CA TRP A 47 10.26 -9.30 3.84
C TRP A 47 11.62 -9.68 3.24
N LEU A 48 12.06 -8.96 2.21
CA LEU A 48 13.36 -9.20 1.57
C LEU A 48 14.55 -9.01 2.53
N GLN A 49 14.44 -8.08 3.48
CA GLN A 49 15.46 -7.91 4.52
C GLN A 49 15.59 -9.12 5.45
N THR A 50 14.50 -9.84 5.69
CA THR A 50 14.48 -11.03 6.56
C THR A 50 14.71 -12.34 5.79
N HIS A 51 14.52 -12.34 4.46
CA HIS A 51 14.62 -13.51 3.60
C HIS A 51 15.42 -13.19 2.33
N GLN A 52 16.74 -13.02 2.47
CA GLN A 52 17.63 -12.57 1.39
C GLN A 52 17.77 -13.57 0.22
N GLU A 53 17.38 -14.82 0.42
CA GLU A 53 17.44 -15.88 -0.60
C GLU A 53 16.22 -15.90 -1.52
N ILE A 54 15.18 -15.11 -1.20
CA ILE A 54 13.91 -15.10 -1.91
C ILE A 54 13.88 -13.93 -2.90
N SER A 55 13.36 -14.16 -4.11
CA SER A 55 13.26 -13.13 -5.12
C SER A 55 12.16 -12.09 -4.78
N GLU A 56 12.28 -10.88 -5.34
CA GLU A 56 11.22 -9.87 -5.22
C GLU A 56 9.88 -10.36 -5.79
N HIS A 57 9.92 -11.20 -6.83
CA HIS A 57 8.75 -11.82 -7.43
C HIS A 57 8.03 -12.74 -6.44
N ASP A 58 8.76 -13.63 -5.77
CA ASP A 58 8.20 -14.54 -4.76
C ASP A 58 7.62 -13.77 -3.57
N ALA A 59 8.28 -12.68 -3.16
CA ALA A 59 7.77 -11.79 -2.12
C ALA A 59 6.44 -11.14 -2.55
N ALA A 60 6.31 -10.73 -3.81
CA ALA A 60 5.07 -10.17 -4.38
C ALA A 60 3.95 -11.20 -4.49
N VAL A 61 4.25 -12.41 -4.97
CA VAL A 61 3.29 -13.53 -5.00
C VAL A 61 2.78 -13.83 -3.60
N ARG A 62 3.67 -13.92 -2.61
CA ARG A 62 3.30 -14.12 -1.20
C ARG A 62 2.39 -13.01 -0.71
N TYR A 63 2.76 -11.75 -0.91
CA TYR A 63 1.96 -10.61 -0.48
C TYR A 63 0.54 -10.69 -1.04
N ILE A 64 0.41 -10.91 -2.34
CA ILE A 64 -0.90 -10.98 -2.99
C ILE A 64 -1.71 -12.18 -2.48
N SER A 65 -1.08 -13.34 -2.35
CA SER A 65 -1.72 -14.55 -1.81
C SER A 65 -2.24 -14.34 -0.39
N CYS A 66 -1.45 -13.70 0.48
CA CYS A 66 -1.81 -13.47 1.88
C CYS A 66 -2.95 -12.47 2.05
N PHE A 67 -2.98 -11.38 1.27
CA PHE A 67 -3.92 -10.28 1.49
C PHE A 67 -5.13 -10.29 0.57
N TYR A 68 -5.00 -10.89 -0.62
CA TYR A 68 -6.04 -10.87 -1.66
C TYR A 68 -6.45 -12.28 -2.11
N GLY A 69 -5.79 -13.32 -1.60
CA GLY A 69 -6.07 -14.72 -1.89
C GLY A 69 -5.41 -15.23 -3.17
N ASN A 70 -5.36 -16.55 -3.27
CA ASN A 70 -4.60 -17.23 -4.33
C ASN A 70 -5.13 -16.95 -5.75
N ILE A 71 -6.43 -16.70 -5.90
CA ILE A 71 -7.04 -16.41 -7.22
C ILE A 71 -6.37 -15.18 -7.86
N LEU A 72 -6.07 -14.16 -7.05
CA LEU A 72 -5.43 -12.93 -7.54
C LEU A 72 -3.90 -13.04 -7.60
N ALA A 73 -3.31 -14.07 -7.00
CA ALA A 73 -1.87 -14.34 -7.09
C ALA A 73 -1.48 -15.12 -8.36
N GLN A 74 -2.39 -15.93 -8.92
CA GLN A 74 -2.14 -16.74 -10.12
C GLN A 74 -1.60 -15.94 -11.32
N PRO A 75 -2.13 -14.75 -11.67
CA PRO A 75 -1.60 -13.96 -12.79
C PRO A 75 -0.19 -13.40 -12.56
N VAL A 76 0.27 -13.34 -11.30
CA VAL A 76 1.62 -12.90 -10.96
C VAL A 76 2.60 -14.07 -11.05
N ILE A 77 2.14 -15.28 -10.70
CA ILE A 77 2.92 -16.52 -10.82
C ILE A 77 3.19 -16.88 -12.29
N SER A 78 2.22 -16.63 -13.18
CA SER A 78 2.36 -16.80 -14.63
C SER A 78 2.31 -15.43 -15.30
N PRO A 79 3.44 -14.72 -15.48
CA PRO A 79 3.43 -13.47 -16.23
C PRO A 79 2.94 -13.79 -17.63
N CYS A 80 1.71 -13.38 -17.93
CA CYS A 80 1.12 -13.58 -19.23
C CYS A 80 2.03 -12.92 -20.27
N SER A 81 2.59 -13.72 -21.19
CA SER A 81 3.31 -13.24 -22.37
C SER A 81 2.33 -12.48 -23.25
N ILE A 82 2.10 -11.21 -22.96
CA ILE A 82 1.33 -10.34 -23.85
C ILE A 82 2.26 -10.06 -25.04
N SER A 83 1.98 -10.78 -26.14
CA SER A 83 2.55 -10.59 -27.47
C SER A 83 1.82 -9.46 -28.19
#